data_AF-A0A7D9JN58-F1
#
_entry.id   AF-A0A7D9JN58-F1
#
_cell.length_a   1.000
_cell.length_b   1.000
_cell.length_c   1.000
_cell.angle_alpha   90.00
_cell.angle_beta   90.00
_cell.angle_gamma   90.00
#
_symmetry.space_group_name_H-M   'P 1'
#
loop_
_entity.id
_entity.type
_entity.pdbx_description
1 polymer ?
#
loop_
_entity_poly.entity_id
_entity_poly.type
_entity_poly.pdbx_seq_one_letter_code
_entity_poly.pdbx_strand_id
1 'polypeptide(L)'
;MVKEKGKGRRGGFAPTVQQINADILTQVANTYWAPHRNHLPYDPKVIDKIYEKDLLGCSFSIQRVMLLEFSQYLENYLWPNFNADQASLAHTMSIVVMVNEKFRESVPPWEIFKSKPEQFPGFFRHVLDISLLEESVTIKEKVVILRFLIHCFSSLETDVIREQVQQLVSLPMWSCLLP
;
A
#
# COMPACT_ATOMS: atom_id res chain seq x y z
N MET A 1 37.14 -31.29 -21.58
CA MET A 1 35.72 -31.66 -21.41
C MET A 1 35.07 -30.68 -20.46
N VAL A 2 34.21 -29.84 -21.01
CA VAL A 2 33.37 -28.88 -20.29
C VAL A 2 32.36 -29.65 -19.45
N LYS A 3 32.21 -29.33 -18.15
CA LYS A 3 31.07 -29.76 -17.34
C LYS A 3 30.27 -28.54 -16.91
N GLU A 4 28.98 -28.61 -17.24
CA GLU A 4 28.00 -27.55 -17.26
C GLU A 4 27.62 -27.02 -15.87
N LYS A 5 27.33 -25.72 -15.82
CA LYS A 5 26.68 -25.02 -14.70
C LYS A 5 25.22 -25.47 -14.58
N GLY A 6 24.90 -26.21 -13.53
CA GLY A 6 23.52 -26.45 -13.09
C GLY A 6 22.92 -25.17 -12.50
N LYS A 7 21.93 -24.61 -13.21
CA LYS A 7 21.18 -23.39 -12.86
C LYS A 7 20.19 -23.72 -11.73
N GLY A 8 20.56 -23.40 -10.48
CA GLY A 8 19.70 -23.54 -9.31
C GLY A 8 18.56 -22.51 -9.33
N ARG A 9 17.33 -23.01 -9.18
CA ARG A 9 16.06 -22.27 -9.15
C ARG A 9 16.09 -21.09 -8.17
N ARG A 10 15.57 -19.93 -8.61
CA ARG A 10 15.21 -18.78 -7.75
C ARG A 10 14.03 -19.18 -6.86
N GLY A 11 14.32 -19.79 -5.71
CA GLY A 11 13.35 -19.95 -4.64
C GLY A 11 13.15 -18.61 -3.94
N GLY A 12 11.91 -18.22 -3.67
CA GLY A 12 11.57 -17.03 -2.91
C GLY A 12 12.28 -17.07 -1.55
N PHE A 13 13.14 -16.09 -1.31
CA PHE A 13 13.89 -15.99 -0.07
C PHE A 13 12.97 -15.37 0.98
N ALA A 14 12.19 -16.23 1.66
CA ALA A 14 11.54 -15.86 2.91
C ALA A 14 12.67 -15.60 3.94
N PRO A 15 12.84 -14.37 4.43
CA PRO A 15 13.90 -14.05 5.38
C PRO A 15 13.72 -14.84 6.67
N THR A 16 14.82 -15.28 7.29
CA THR A 16 14.74 -16.00 8.58
C THR A 16 14.27 -15.03 9.68
N VAL A 17 13.57 -15.54 10.69
CA VAL A 17 13.03 -14.73 11.81
C VAL A 17 14.11 -13.86 12.48
N GLN A 18 15.36 -14.31 12.48
CA GLN A 18 16.51 -13.53 12.98
C GLN A 18 16.87 -12.34 12.08
N GLN A 19 16.79 -12.50 10.75
CA GLN A 19 17.00 -11.41 9.79
C GLN A 19 15.84 -10.39 9.86
N ILE A 20 14.62 -10.85 10.11
CA ILE A 20 13.45 -10.00 10.33
C ILE A 20 13.63 -9.16 11.60
N ASN A 21 13.98 -9.79 12.73
CA ASN A 21 14.16 -9.07 14.00
C ASN A 21 15.35 -8.09 14.01
N ALA A 22 16.38 -8.36 13.20
CA ALA A 22 17.53 -7.46 13.04
C ALA A 22 17.23 -6.27 12.09
N ASP A 23 16.13 -6.31 11.35
CA ASP A 23 15.79 -5.26 10.39
C ASP A 23 15.33 -3.99 11.11
N ILE A 24 15.78 -2.84 10.58
CA ILE A 24 15.45 -1.52 11.12
C ILE A 24 13.93 -1.32 11.09
N LEU A 25 13.27 -1.81 10.04
CA LEU A 25 11.83 -1.70 9.87
C LEU A 25 11.04 -2.43 10.97
N THR A 26 11.53 -3.59 11.41
CA THR A 26 10.92 -4.36 12.50
C THR A 26 11.14 -3.70 13.85
N GLN A 27 12.27 -3.01 14.06
CA GLN A 27 12.49 -2.19 15.26
C GLN A 27 11.54 -0.99 15.31
N VAL A 28 11.36 -0.30 14.19
CA VAL A 28 10.39 0.81 14.08
C VAL A 28 8.98 0.29 14.34
N ALA A 29 8.58 -0.83 13.72
CA ALA A 29 7.29 -1.45 13.98
C ALA A 29 7.07 -1.74 15.46
N ASN A 30 8.05 -2.36 16.10
CA ASN A 30 8.03 -2.69 17.53
C ASN A 30 7.90 -1.47 18.45
N THR A 31 8.24 -0.27 17.97
CA THR A 31 8.21 0.97 18.74
C THR A 31 6.86 1.69 18.61
N TYR A 32 6.18 1.55 17.46
CA TYR A 32 5.04 2.39 17.11
C TYR A 32 3.71 1.65 16.88
N TRP A 33 3.70 0.39 16.40
CA TRP A 33 2.44 -0.27 16.03
C TRP A 33 2.39 -1.80 16.11
N ALA A 34 3.50 -2.49 16.38
CA ALA A 34 3.54 -3.96 16.38
C ALA A 34 2.61 -4.56 17.45
N PRO A 35 1.94 -5.68 17.19
CA PRO A 35 1.00 -6.25 18.15
C PRO A 35 1.68 -6.63 19.48
N HIS A 36 0.94 -6.46 20.59
CA HIS A 36 1.33 -6.85 21.95
C HIS A 36 2.51 -6.06 22.58
N ARG A 37 2.70 -4.79 22.20
CA ARG A 37 3.69 -3.89 22.82
C ARG A 37 3.08 -2.56 23.26
N ASN A 38 3.80 -1.82 24.11
CA ASN A 38 3.49 -0.44 24.43
C ASN A 38 4.08 0.48 23.36
N HIS A 39 3.25 1.32 22.75
CA HIS A 39 3.64 2.13 21.60
C HIS A 39 3.89 3.58 21.99
N LEU A 40 4.82 4.20 21.27
CA LEU A 40 4.95 5.66 21.24
C LEU A 40 3.74 6.31 20.55
N PRO A 41 3.45 7.59 20.83
CA PRO A 41 2.41 8.32 20.11
C PRO A 41 2.66 8.34 18.60
N TYR A 42 1.58 8.47 17.84
CA TYR A 42 1.62 8.57 16.38
C TYR A 42 2.53 9.72 15.93
N ASP A 43 3.41 9.45 14.96
CA ASP A 43 4.27 10.43 14.32
C ASP A 43 4.16 10.28 12.80
N PRO A 44 3.58 11.26 12.07
CA PRO A 44 3.44 11.18 10.62
C PRO A 44 4.79 11.08 9.90
N LYS A 45 5.87 11.60 10.49
CA LYS A 45 7.22 11.56 9.90
C LYS A 45 7.77 10.14 9.79
N VAL A 46 7.24 9.19 10.56
CA VAL A 46 7.62 7.78 10.46
C VAL A 46 7.14 7.20 9.13
N ILE A 47 5.93 7.55 8.71
CA ILE A 47 5.36 7.13 7.42
C ILE A 47 6.21 7.68 6.28
N ASP A 48 6.54 8.97 6.32
CA ASP A 48 7.38 9.61 5.28
C ASP A 48 8.75 8.94 5.17
N LYS A 49 9.39 8.63 6.31
CA LYS A 49 10.69 7.93 6.33
C LYS A 49 10.60 6.52 5.75
N ILE A 50 9.57 5.75 6.12
CA ILE A 50 9.34 4.40 5.58
C ILE A 50 9.09 4.48 4.08
N TYR A 51 8.30 5.45 3.65
CA TYR A 51 8.00 5.66 2.25
C TYR A 51 9.25 5.96 1.43
N GLU A 52 10.04 6.94 1.85
CA GLU A 52 11.24 7.35 1.11
C GLU A 52 12.33 6.28 1.12
N LYS A 53 12.59 5.65 2.27
CA LYS A 53 13.72 4.71 2.43
C LYS A 53 13.37 3.27 2.05
N ASP A 54 12.26 2.76 2.58
CA ASP A 54 11.93 1.33 2.53
C ASP A 54 10.99 0.97 1.37
N LEU A 55 10.13 1.89 0.95
CA LEU A 55 9.24 1.68 -0.20
C LEU A 55 9.87 2.21 -1.50
N LEU A 56 10.02 3.53 -1.63
CA LEU A 56 10.55 4.16 -2.83
C LEU A 56 12.03 3.83 -3.03
N GLY A 57 12.85 3.97 -1.98
CA GLY A 57 14.29 3.69 -2.01
C GLY A 57 14.63 2.24 -2.36
N CYS A 58 13.78 1.29 -1.97
CA CYS A 58 13.92 -0.12 -2.34
C CYS A 58 13.08 -0.53 -3.56
N SER A 59 12.53 0.44 -4.32
CA SER A 59 11.72 0.21 -5.52
C SER A 59 10.54 -0.75 -5.31
N PHE A 60 9.83 -0.61 -4.18
CA PHE A 60 8.70 -1.44 -3.77
C PHE A 60 9.07 -2.94 -3.70
N SER A 61 10.24 -3.23 -3.11
CA SER A 61 10.71 -4.61 -2.91
C SER A 61 9.69 -5.42 -2.10
N ILE A 62 9.29 -6.56 -2.67
CA ILE A 62 8.38 -7.55 -2.05
C ILE A 62 8.81 -7.85 -0.61
N GLN A 63 10.12 -8.01 -0.35
CA GLN A 63 10.61 -8.32 0.99
C GLN A 63 10.30 -7.23 2.03
N ARG A 64 10.40 -5.95 1.64
CA ARG A 64 10.11 -4.82 2.53
C ARG A 64 8.61 -4.71 2.79
N VAL A 65 7.80 -4.90 1.75
CA VAL A 65 6.33 -4.84 1.88
C VAL A 65 5.80 -6.00 2.73
N MET A 66 6.32 -7.22 2.55
CA MET A 66 5.98 -8.37 3.40
C MET A 66 6.27 -8.13 4.88
N LEU A 67 7.38 -7.45 5.19
CA LEU A 67 7.73 -7.13 6.58
C LEU A 67 6.74 -6.14 7.20
N LEU A 68 6.32 -5.12 6.45
CA LEU A 68 5.30 -4.17 6.88
C LEU A 68 3.96 -4.89 7.12
N GLU A 69 3.60 -5.80 6.23
CA GLU A 69 2.36 -6.57 6.33
C GLU A 69 2.38 -7.50 7.55
N PHE A 70 3.48 -8.21 7.78
CA PHE A 70 3.66 -9.05 8.95
C PHE A 70 3.54 -8.27 10.27
N SER A 71 3.95 -6.99 10.25
CA SER A 71 3.82 -6.10 11.40
C SER A 71 2.44 -5.45 11.56
N GLN A 72 1.47 -5.74 10.68
CA GLN A 72 0.13 -5.12 10.64
C GLN A 72 0.18 -3.60 10.48
N TYR A 73 1.06 -3.12 9.58
CA TYR A 73 1.28 -1.69 9.35
C TYR A 73 0.01 -0.95 8.90
N LEU A 74 -0.82 -1.59 8.06
CA LEU A 74 -2.06 -0.98 7.58
C LEU A 74 -3.09 -0.82 8.71
N GLU A 75 -3.28 -1.87 9.49
CA GLU A 75 -4.33 -1.98 10.49
C GLU A 75 -4.02 -1.20 11.76
N ASN A 76 -2.77 -1.16 12.19
CA ASN A 76 -2.39 -0.58 13.47
C ASN A 76 -1.81 0.83 13.35
N TYR A 77 -1.30 1.23 12.17
CA TYR A 77 -0.60 2.51 12.02
C TYR A 77 -1.16 3.40 10.91
N LEU A 78 -1.38 2.87 9.71
CA LEU A 78 -1.78 3.71 8.58
C LEU A 78 -3.24 4.12 8.66
N TRP A 79 -4.17 3.17 8.64
CA TRP A 79 -5.59 3.47 8.51
C TRP A 79 -6.21 4.14 9.74
N PRO A 80 -5.91 3.72 10.99
CA PRO A 80 -6.46 4.39 12.17
C PRO A 80 -6.04 5.86 12.29
N ASN A 81 -4.86 6.21 11.77
CA ASN A 81 -4.32 7.57 11.81
C ASN A 81 -4.48 8.32 10.48
N PHE A 82 -5.18 7.75 9.50
CA PHE A 82 -5.43 8.41 8.23
C PHE A 82 -6.48 9.53 8.41
N ASN A 83 -6.16 10.69 7.85
CA ASN A 83 -7.07 11.82 7.74
C ASN A 83 -7.01 12.37 6.32
N ALA A 84 -8.13 12.34 5.61
CA ALA A 84 -8.23 12.80 4.24
C ALA A 84 -7.74 14.25 4.06
N ASP A 85 -8.02 15.16 5.00
CA ASP A 85 -7.66 16.58 4.83
C ASP A 85 -6.17 16.87 4.98
N GLN A 86 -5.42 15.96 5.62
CA GLN A 86 -4.00 16.14 5.97
C GLN A 86 -3.11 15.03 5.40
N ALA A 87 -3.66 14.16 4.56
CA ALA A 87 -2.95 13.00 4.06
C ALA A 87 -1.77 13.41 3.16
N SER A 88 -0.56 12.97 3.55
CA SER A 88 0.61 13.11 2.70
C SER A 88 0.58 12.13 1.53
N LEU A 89 1.35 12.41 0.48
CA LEU A 89 1.56 11.49 -0.64
C LEU A 89 2.13 10.16 -0.12
N ALA A 90 3.09 10.21 0.80
CA ALA A 90 3.68 9.03 1.43
C ALA A 90 2.65 8.17 2.18
N HIS A 91 1.72 8.79 2.91
CA HIS A 91 0.66 8.07 3.62
C HIS A 91 -0.30 7.39 2.65
N THR A 92 -0.78 8.12 1.65
CA THR A 92 -1.69 7.60 0.62
C THR A 92 -1.05 6.45 -0.15
N MET A 93 0.19 6.64 -0.60
CA MET A 93 0.93 5.61 -1.33
C MET A 93 1.28 4.39 -0.47
N SER A 94 1.60 4.59 0.81
CA SER A 94 1.84 3.48 1.74
C SER A 94 0.60 2.60 1.88
N ILE A 95 -0.59 3.18 2.03
CA ILE A 95 -1.85 2.43 2.08
C ILE A 95 -2.07 1.64 0.79
N VAL A 96 -1.90 2.29 -0.36
CA VAL A 96 -2.01 1.67 -1.69
C VAL A 96 -1.07 0.45 -1.83
N VAL A 97 0.17 0.57 -1.37
CA VAL A 97 1.15 -0.54 -1.38
C VAL A 97 0.70 -1.69 -0.49
N MET A 98 0.22 -1.41 0.72
CA MET A 98 -0.25 -2.45 1.65
C MET A 98 -1.48 -3.18 1.12
N VAL A 99 -2.43 -2.47 0.50
CA VAL A 99 -3.61 -3.09 -0.11
C VAL A 99 -3.19 -4.03 -1.24
N ASN A 100 -2.30 -3.58 -2.12
CA ASN A 100 -1.76 -4.42 -3.20
C ASN A 100 -1.08 -5.68 -2.67
N GLU A 101 -0.41 -5.58 -1.52
CA GLU A 101 0.20 -6.74 -0.86
C GLU A 101 -0.83 -7.74 -0.36
N LYS A 102 -1.89 -7.27 0.30
CA LYS A 102 -2.99 -8.14 0.77
C LYS A 102 -3.63 -8.90 -0.39
N PHE A 103 -3.83 -8.26 -1.54
CA PHE A 103 -4.26 -8.95 -2.75
C PHE A 103 -3.28 -10.03 -3.22
N ARG A 104 -1.96 -9.76 -3.14
CA ARG A 104 -0.93 -10.73 -3.53
C ARG A 104 -0.93 -11.95 -2.61
N GLU A 105 -1.13 -11.75 -1.31
CA GLU A 105 -1.20 -12.81 -0.30
C GLU A 105 -2.61 -13.47 -0.23
N SER A 106 -3.56 -13.03 -1.06
CA SER A 106 -4.96 -13.52 -1.06
C SER A 106 -5.68 -13.34 0.29
N VAL A 107 -5.33 -12.28 1.02
CA VAL A 107 -5.96 -11.89 2.29
C VAL A 107 -7.03 -10.83 2.02
N PRO A 108 -8.16 -10.81 2.75
CA PRO A 108 -9.20 -9.80 2.61
C PRO A 108 -8.63 -8.36 2.75
N PRO A 109 -8.58 -7.58 1.66
CA PRO A 109 -7.87 -6.29 1.67
C PRO A 109 -8.74 -5.15 2.18
N TRP A 110 -10.07 -5.33 2.16
CA TRP A 110 -11.01 -4.22 2.36
C TRP A 110 -11.59 -4.11 3.77
N GLU A 111 -11.43 -5.14 4.61
CA GLU A 111 -12.06 -5.20 5.94
C GLU A 111 -11.64 -4.04 6.85
N ILE A 112 -10.39 -3.60 6.76
CA ILE A 112 -9.88 -2.49 7.57
C ILE A 112 -10.59 -1.17 7.27
N PHE A 113 -11.00 -0.93 6.02
CA PHE A 113 -11.67 0.31 5.63
C PHE A 113 -13.08 0.43 6.20
N LYS A 114 -13.70 -0.68 6.62
CA LYS A 114 -14.99 -0.68 7.33
C LYS A 114 -14.91 -0.07 8.73
N SER A 115 -13.71 0.06 9.31
CA SER A 115 -13.52 0.67 10.64
C SER A 115 -13.71 2.20 10.63
N LYS A 116 -13.40 2.86 9.51
CA LYS A 116 -13.52 4.32 9.32
C LYS A 116 -13.97 4.65 7.88
N PRO A 117 -15.17 4.20 7.47
CA PRO A 117 -15.61 4.32 6.08
C PRO A 117 -15.71 5.78 5.61
N GLU A 118 -15.91 6.73 6.52
CA GLU A 118 -16.01 8.17 6.24
C GLU A 118 -14.74 8.77 5.61
N GLN A 119 -13.57 8.18 5.89
CA GLN A 119 -12.29 8.65 5.34
C GLN A 119 -11.99 8.06 3.95
N PHE A 120 -12.67 6.98 3.57
CA PHE A 120 -12.39 6.27 2.33
C PHE A 120 -12.65 7.08 1.05
N PRO A 121 -13.75 7.85 0.93
CA PRO A 121 -13.96 8.70 -0.24
C PRO A 121 -12.83 9.72 -0.45
N GLY A 122 -12.35 10.34 0.64
CA GLY A 122 -11.23 11.28 0.59
C GLY A 122 -9.92 10.59 0.19
N PHE A 123 -9.65 9.42 0.77
CA PHE A 123 -8.51 8.59 0.36
C PHE A 123 -8.56 8.23 -1.14
N PHE A 124 -9.69 7.73 -1.62
CA PHE A 124 -9.84 7.32 -3.01
C PHE A 124 -9.66 8.50 -3.97
N ARG A 125 -10.21 9.67 -3.63
CA ARG A 125 -10.00 10.90 -4.38
C ARG A 125 -8.52 11.29 -4.45
N HIS A 126 -7.79 11.23 -3.33
CA HIS A 126 -6.36 11.49 -3.32
C HIS A 126 -5.58 10.51 -4.19
N VAL A 127 -5.94 9.22 -4.21
CA VAL A 127 -5.31 8.24 -5.11
C VAL A 127 -5.53 8.63 -6.58
N LEU A 128 -6.74 9.06 -6.95
CA LEU A 128 -7.03 9.55 -8.30
C LEU A 128 -6.24 10.81 -8.64
N ASP A 129 -6.21 11.79 -7.73
CA ASP A 129 -5.48 13.05 -7.93
C ASP A 129 -3.99 12.76 -8.13
N ILE A 130 -3.39 11.91 -7.29
CA ILE A 130 -1.98 11.48 -7.42
C ILE A 130 -1.75 10.74 -8.74
N SER A 131 -2.71 9.94 -9.23
CA SER A 131 -2.56 9.21 -10.50
C SER A 131 -2.43 10.13 -11.71
N LEU A 132 -2.99 11.34 -11.63
CA LEU A 132 -2.97 12.36 -12.68
C LEU A 132 -1.75 13.28 -12.61
N LEU A 133 -0.99 13.28 -11.50
CA LEU A 133 0.21 14.10 -11.38
C LEU A 133 1.32 13.59 -12.31
N GLU A 134 1.84 14.48 -13.16
CA GLU A 134 2.88 14.13 -14.14
C GLU A 134 4.29 14.26 -13.59
N GLU A 135 4.58 15.31 -12.82
CA GLU A 135 5.95 15.67 -12.43
C GLU A 135 6.39 15.12 -11.06
N SER A 136 5.45 14.91 -10.14
CA SER A 136 5.75 14.52 -8.75
C SER A 136 5.72 13.01 -8.49
N VAL A 137 5.33 12.19 -9.49
CA VAL A 137 5.09 10.76 -9.32
C VAL A 137 5.87 9.97 -10.36
N THR A 138 6.76 9.10 -9.90
CA THR A 138 7.56 8.22 -10.75
C THR A 138 6.69 7.17 -11.44
N ILE A 139 7.17 6.64 -12.57
CA ILE A 139 6.49 5.56 -13.29
C ILE A 139 6.22 4.33 -12.41
N LYS A 140 7.11 4.05 -11.44
CA LYS A 140 6.95 2.93 -10.50
C LYS A 140 5.75 3.16 -9.60
N GLU A 141 5.62 4.34 -9.02
CA GLU A 141 4.46 4.72 -8.21
C GLU A 141 3.16 4.63 -9.02
N LYS A 142 3.17 5.12 -10.27
CA LYS A 142 2.01 4.98 -11.19
C LYS A 142 1.61 3.54 -11.43
N VAL A 143 2.57 2.61 -11.59
CA VAL A 143 2.28 1.18 -11.72
C VAL A 143 1.64 0.60 -10.47
N VAL A 144 2.10 1.02 -9.28
CA VAL A 144 1.52 0.59 -8.00
C VAL A 144 0.08 1.12 -7.87
N ILE A 145 -0.17 2.39 -8.19
CA ILE A 145 -1.50 2.99 -8.20
C ILE A 145 -2.41 2.28 -9.19
N LEU A 146 -1.94 2.04 -10.42
CA LEU A 146 -2.71 1.35 -11.45
C LEU A 146 -3.15 -0.04 -10.98
N ARG A 147 -2.25 -0.79 -10.33
CA ARG A 147 -2.59 -2.10 -9.76
C ARG A 147 -3.68 -1.98 -8.69
N PHE A 148 -3.58 -0.99 -7.81
CA PHE A 148 -4.60 -0.73 -6.81
C PHE A 148 -5.96 -0.36 -7.44
N LEU A 149 -5.97 0.47 -8.48
CA LEU A 149 -7.20 0.80 -9.21
C LEU A 149 -7.81 -0.45 -9.86
N ILE A 150 -7.00 -1.31 -10.50
CA ILE A 150 -7.47 -2.60 -11.04
C ILE A 150 -8.15 -3.43 -9.95
N HIS A 151 -7.58 -3.49 -8.76
CA HIS A 151 -8.18 -4.18 -7.62
C HIS A 151 -9.49 -3.53 -7.17
N CYS A 152 -9.58 -2.20 -7.15
CA CYS A 152 -10.84 -1.49 -6.85
C CYS A 152 -11.94 -1.84 -7.87
N PHE A 153 -11.63 -1.79 -9.17
CA PHE A 153 -12.57 -2.17 -10.23
C PHE A 153 -12.95 -3.65 -10.20
N SER A 154 -12.10 -4.51 -9.65
CA SER A 154 -12.38 -5.94 -9.49
C SER A 154 -13.18 -6.27 -8.22
N SER A 155 -13.26 -5.34 -7.26
CA SER A 155 -13.91 -5.54 -5.96
C SER A 155 -15.19 -4.72 -5.81
N LEU A 156 -15.95 -4.55 -6.90
CA LEU A 156 -17.22 -3.84 -6.87
C LEU A 156 -18.26 -4.49 -5.94
N GLU A 157 -18.09 -5.75 -5.55
CA GLU A 157 -18.93 -6.40 -4.55
C GLU A 157 -18.89 -5.72 -3.17
N THR A 158 -17.80 -5.01 -2.85
CA THR A 158 -17.66 -4.27 -1.60
C THR A 158 -18.28 -2.88 -1.73
N ASP A 159 -19.27 -2.57 -0.89
CA ASP A 159 -20.05 -1.32 -0.98
C ASP A 159 -19.18 -0.05 -0.91
N VAL A 160 -18.21 -0.01 0.01
CA VAL A 160 -17.28 1.12 0.18
C VAL A 160 -16.49 1.41 -1.10
N ILE A 161 -16.14 0.37 -1.86
CA ILE A 161 -15.44 0.50 -3.15
C ILE A 161 -16.41 0.88 -4.25
N ARG A 162 -17.56 0.19 -4.29
CA ARG A 162 -18.61 0.38 -5.29
C ARG A 162 -19.06 1.84 -5.39
N GLU A 163 -19.34 2.47 -4.25
CA GLU A 163 -19.84 3.84 -4.19
C GLU A 163 -18.88 4.86 -4.83
N GLN A 164 -17.58 4.62 -4.74
CA GLN A 164 -16.57 5.50 -5.32
C GLN A 164 -16.35 5.18 -6.80
N VAL A 165 -16.23 3.90 -7.15
CA VAL A 165 -15.94 3.48 -8.53
C VAL A 165 -17.12 3.74 -9.48
N GLN A 166 -18.36 3.60 -9.02
CA GLN A 166 -19.55 3.85 -9.85
C GLN A 166 -19.59 5.25 -10.42
N GLN A 167 -19.08 6.26 -9.70
CA GLN A 167 -19.04 7.64 -10.18
C GLN A 167 -18.14 7.78 -11.42
N LEU A 168 -17.07 6.98 -11.50
CA LEU A 168 -16.10 7.02 -12.61
C LEU A 168 -16.61 6.34 -13.89
N VAL A 169 -17.53 5.38 -13.77
CA VAL A 169 -18.07 4.59 -14.90
C VAL A 169 -19.52 4.92 -15.22
N SER A 170 -20.00 6.04 -14.69
CA SER A 170 -21.37 6.52 -14.88
C SER A 170 -21.55 7.28 -16.20
N LEU A 171 -22.80 7.49 -16.64
CA LEU A 171 -23.13 8.24 -17.87
C LEU A 171 -22.37 9.56 -18.05
N PRO A 172 -22.12 10.38 -17.01
CA PRO A 172 -21.25 11.55 -17.09
C PRO A 172 -19.88 11.30 -17.75
N MET A 173 -19.31 10.09 -17.68
CA MET A 173 -18.03 9.78 -18.33
C MET A 173 -18.07 10.00 -19.85
N TRP A 174 -19.25 9.95 -20.48
CA TRP A 174 -19.40 10.17 -21.92
C TRP A 174 -19.17 11.62 -22.32
N SER A 175 -19.13 12.58 -21.38
CA SER A 175 -18.74 13.96 -21.69
C SER A 175 -17.31 14.09 -22.22
N CYS A 176 -16.48 13.07 -22.01
CA CYS A 176 -15.11 13.01 -22.52
C CYS A 176 -15.02 12.47 -23.95
N LEU A 177 -16.12 12.02 -24.55
CA LEU A 177 -16.16 11.58 -25.94
C LEU A 177 -16.22 12.79 -26.86
N LEU A 178 -15.47 12.72 -27.97
CA LEU A 178 -15.57 13.72 -29.02
C LEU A 178 -16.97 13.64 -29.67
N PRO A 179 -17.57 14.79 -30.05
CA PRO A 179 -18.88 14.85 -30.71
C PRO A 179 -18.96 14.05 -32.02
#